data_AF-A0A3A0FTK4-F1
#
_entry.id   AF-A0A3A0FTK4-F1
#
_cell.length_a   1.000
_cell.length_b   1.000
_cell.length_c   1.000
_cell.angle_alpha   90.00
_cell.angle_beta   90.00
_cell.angle_gamma   90.00
#
_symmetry.space_group_name_H-M   'P 1'
#
loop_
_entity.id
_entity.type
_entity.pdbx_description
1 polymer ?
#
loop_
_entity_poly.entity_id
_entity_poly.type
_entity_poly.pdbx_seq_one_letter_code
_entity_poly.pdbx_strand_id
1 'polypeptide(L)'
;MLANFAVVQLAFIDGRGMNFDLFWASSRTFTSPAFSEYPLWALLFGDLHAHVISLPFCLTVLGLGLAFLESGRFKAGAPQIFHPLLYGLLLASLSAINTWDFITFSAVTVLVLTASGLGRRPLPTIGRWLEYFLSNQLSRLFLIALSAIFVLLIFKTGAGVKLHFGWNQALEFNQAWHILLHFGPWLVLLVPGLVLLTLRRLGAGWRIVAWSFLVALIPIILGSWASMERRETAPWSILGSCSVLLFLGNLALSGSVSRSKRALNILLSAALLIIAFAEMVFLFDRMNTIFKFYNPVWGLIGISAVILVAMFLRSVHLMRSRILSWALYLVGGTFFLVGLSLGLAGTLINTQIMTTFQRVTGPRPTLNGMAYLPLLDGDEAHLVFWLRQNMNGTPTMVEAWGQSYGPFTRVNMNTGIPSLLGWEYHVIQRGLNHAQAVQRKDDIHAIYSSAEPYLAYQAAQRNNVDFIVVSNIEKNTYPAAGIAKFERAPELFPVLFRQGDVRVYGITDSRAAKFHSKVAREIIVR
;
A
#
# COMPACT_ATOMS: atom_id res chain seq x y z
N MET A 1 9.17 -11.27 7.47
CA MET A 1 9.03 -10.75 6.10
C MET A 1 10.43 -10.61 5.51
N LEU A 2 10.59 -10.75 4.19
CA LEU A 2 11.90 -10.61 3.51
C LEU A 2 11.96 -9.29 2.74
N ALA A 3 13.15 -8.71 2.63
CA ALA A 3 13.44 -7.65 1.68
C ALA A 3 13.52 -8.21 0.25
N ASN A 4 13.39 -7.32 -0.73
CA ASN A 4 13.63 -7.64 -2.12
C ASN A 4 15.14 -7.78 -2.43
N PHE A 5 15.48 -8.28 -3.62
CA PHE A 5 16.88 -8.42 -4.04
C PHE A 5 17.54 -7.08 -4.40
N ALA A 6 16.74 -6.06 -4.65
CA ALA A 6 17.24 -4.73 -4.97
C ALA A 6 18.12 -4.14 -3.88
N VAL A 7 17.80 -4.38 -2.60
CA VAL A 7 18.65 -3.91 -1.48
C VAL A 7 20.07 -4.45 -1.60
N VAL A 8 20.22 -5.75 -1.88
CA VAL A 8 21.53 -6.39 -2.03
C VAL A 8 22.24 -5.90 -3.28
N GLN A 9 21.53 -5.78 -4.41
CA GLN A 9 22.12 -5.22 -5.63
C GLN A 9 22.64 -3.80 -5.39
N LEU A 10 21.82 -2.92 -4.84
CA LEU A 10 22.19 -1.52 -4.60
C LEU A 10 23.39 -1.42 -3.65
N ALA A 11 23.43 -2.25 -2.61
CA ALA A 11 24.52 -2.24 -1.63
C ALA A 11 25.84 -2.81 -2.18
N PHE A 12 25.79 -3.98 -2.82
CA PHE A 12 27.01 -4.75 -3.12
C PHE A 12 27.42 -4.76 -4.59
N ILE A 13 26.49 -4.54 -5.51
CA ILE A 13 26.78 -4.49 -6.95
C ILE A 13 26.95 -3.03 -7.39
N ASP A 14 26.03 -2.16 -6.99
CA ASP A 14 26.06 -0.74 -7.37
C ASP A 14 26.92 0.10 -6.39
N GLY A 15 27.35 -0.49 -5.28
CA GLY A 15 28.23 0.16 -4.30
C GLY A 15 27.62 1.37 -3.58
N ARG A 16 26.29 1.43 -3.43
CA ARG A 16 25.62 2.54 -2.72
C ARG A 16 25.87 2.49 -1.22
N GLY A 17 26.00 3.66 -0.61
CA GLY A 17 26.12 3.78 0.85
C GLY A 17 24.88 3.23 1.57
N MET A 18 25.10 2.50 2.67
CA MET A 18 24.02 1.93 3.50
C MET A 18 23.36 3.02 4.36
N ASN A 19 22.55 3.86 3.72
CA ASN A 19 21.85 4.99 4.33
C ASN A 19 20.39 5.03 3.88
N PHE A 20 19.64 6.06 4.30
CA PHE A 20 18.24 6.23 3.95
C PHE A 20 17.99 6.24 2.43
N ASP A 21 18.91 6.77 1.62
CA ASP A 21 18.74 6.82 0.17
C ASP A 21 18.79 5.44 -0.47
N LEU A 22 19.58 4.50 0.07
CA LEU A 22 19.57 3.10 -0.36
C LEU A 22 18.24 2.44 0.00
N PHE A 23 17.77 2.61 1.24
CA PHE A 23 16.46 2.10 1.67
C PHE A 23 15.34 2.64 0.76
N TRP A 24 15.35 3.95 0.49
CA TRP A 24 14.39 4.63 -0.37
C TRP A 24 14.48 4.17 -1.83
N ALA A 25 15.69 3.97 -2.35
CA ALA A 25 15.90 3.48 -3.72
C ALA A 25 15.43 2.03 -3.91
N SER A 26 15.43 1.21 -2.85
CA SER A 26 15.06 -0.20 -2.94
C SER A 26 13.59 -0.46 -3.34
N SER A 27 12.70 0.52 -3.17
CA SER A 27 11.31 0.46 -3.66
C SER A 27 11.12 1.09 -5.05
N ARG A 28 12.18 1.67 -5.64
CA ARG A 28 12.17 2.45 -6.89
C ARG A 28 13.00 1.77 -7.98
N THR A 29 12.83 0.46 -8.11
CA THR A 29 13.57 -0.38 -9.05
C THR A 29 12.93 -0.45 -10.44
N PHE A 30 11.87 0.32 -10.65
CA PHE A 30 11.04 0.28 -11.85
C PHE A 30 11.33 1.47 -12.75
N THR A 31 10.92 1.37 -14.01
CA THR A 31 11.04 2.48 -14.96
C THR A 31 10.23 3.66 -14.45
N SER A 32 10.92 4.79 -14.22
CA SER A 32 10.36 6.04 -13.69
C SER A 32 9.13 6.47 -14.52
N PRO A 33 8.05 6.98 -13.89
CA PRO A 33 7.92 7.34 -12.47
C PRO A 33 7.41 6.21 -11.57
N ALA A 34 7.33 4.96 -12.05
CA ALA A 34 6.77 3.88 -11.25
C ALA A 34 7.68 3.49 -10.07
N PHE A 35 7.03 3.08 -8.99
CA PHE A 35 7.66 2.47 -7.84
C PHE A 35 6.71 1.43 -7.25
N SER A 36 7.24 0.50 -6.46
CA SER A 36 6.41 -0.32 -5.58
C SER A 36 7.17 -0.59 -4.29
N GLU A 37 6.46 -0.40 -3.19
CA GLU A 37 6.91 -0.86 -1.89
C GLU A 37 6.72 -2.37 -1.81
N TYR A 38 7.32 -2.96 -0.79
CA TYR A 38 7.15 -4.36 -0.41
C TYR A 38 6.87 -4.42 1.09
N PRO A 39 6.23 -5.49 1.61
CA PRO A 39 5.67 -5.49 2.95
C PRO A 39 6.65 -5.08 4.07
N LEU A 40 7.90 -5.55 4.00
CA LEU A 40 8.92 -5.16 4.97
C LEU A 40 9.28 -3.67 4.87
N TRP A 41 9.38 -3.12 3.66
CA TRP A 41 9.71 -1.72 3.43
C TRP A 41 8.66 -0.79 4.06
N ALA A 42 7.38 -1.04 3.79
CA ALA A 42 6.28 -0.21 4.32
C ALA A 42 6.23 -0.28 5.86
N LEU A 43 6.40 -1.47 6.44
CA LEU A 43 6.46 -1.62 7.90
C LEU A 43 7.66 -0.89 8.54
N LEU A 44 8.83 -0.92 7.90
CA LEU A 44 10.02 -0.24 8.41
C LEU A 44 9.95 1.28 8.22
N PHE A 45 9.33 1.75 7.13
CA PHE A 45 9.13 3.16 6.88
C PHE A 45 8.15 3.78 7.89
N GLY A 46 7.26 2.96 8.46
CA GLY A 46 6.41 3.35 9.59
C GLY A 46 5.21 4.21 9.19
N ASP A 47 4.85 4.18 7.91
CA ASP A 47 3.65 4.85 7.42
C ASP A 47 2.45 3.89 7.47
N LEU A 48 1.42 4.29 8.20
CA LEU A 48 0.19 3.50 8.31
C LEU A 48 -0.68 3.69 7.04
N HIS A 49 -0.11 3.39 5.87
CA HIS A 49 -0.83 3.48 4.60
C HIS A 49 -1.93 2.43 4.51
N ALA A 50 -2.94 2.73 3.69
CA ALA A 50 -4.08 1.88 3.39
C ALA A 50 -3.70 0.41 3.10
N HIS A 51 -2.62 0.16 2.36
CA HIS A 51 -2.17 -1.19 1.99
C HIS A 51 -1.47 -1.95 3.14
N VAL A 52 -0.94 -1.23 4.13
CA VAL A 52 -0.40 -1.82 5.37
C VAL A 52 -1.55 -2.20 6.30
N ILE A 53 -2.55 -1.32 6.45
CA ILE A 53 -3.76 -1.56 7.26
C ILE A 53 -4.58 -2.73 6.70
N SER A 54 -4.66 -2.86 5.37
CA SER A 54 -5.46 -3.91 4.71
C SER A 54 -4.81 -5.29 4.78
N LEU A 55 -3.50 -5.41 5.03
CA LEU A 55 -2.77 -6.69 5.00
C LEU A 55 -3.44 -7.82 5.81
N PRO A 56 -3.83 -7.65 7.10
CA PRO A 56 -4.52 -8.70 7.85
C PRO A 56 -5.88 -9.08 7.24
N PHE A 57 -6.62 -8.14 6.66
CA PHE A 57 -7.89 -8.40 5.99
C PHE A 57 -7.67 -9.19 4.69
N CYS A 58 -6.69 -8.78 3.88
CA CYS A 58 -6.28 -9.46 2.66
C CYS A 58 -5.91 -10.93 2.93
N LEU A 59 -5.09 -11.20 3.95
CA LEU A 59 -4.71 -12.55 4.35
C LEU A 59 -5.90 -13.37 4.87
N THR A 60 -6.82 -12.74 5.59
CA THR A 60 -8.03 -13.40 6.10
C THR A 60 -8.99 -13.76 4.97
N VAL A 61 -9.25 -12.84 4.03
CA VAL A 61 -10.05 -13.09 2.82
C VAL A 61 -9.42 -14.20 1.98
N LEU A 62 -8.10 -14.18 1.81
CA LEU A 62 -7.40 -15.24 1.09
C LEU A 62 -7.53 -16.59 1.81
N GLY A 63 -7.26 -16.63 3.11
CA GLY A 63 -7.35 -17.85 3.93
C GLY A 63 -8.73 -18.46 3.94
N LEU A 64 -9.78 -17.64 4.12
CA LEU A 64 -11.17 -18.09 4.05
C LEU A 64 -11.55 -18.56 2.63
N GLY A 65 -11.05 -17.91 1.59
CA GLY A 65 -11.28 -18.29 0.20
C GLY A 65 -10.66 -19.66 -0.11
N LEU A 66 -9.43 -19.88 0.34
CA LEU A 66 -8.75 -21.17 0.21
C LEU A 66 -9.43 -22.26 1.06
N ALA A 67 -9.86 -21.94 2.28
CA ALA A 67 -10.64 -22.87 3.11
C ALA A 67 -11.98 -23.23 2.44
N PHE A 68 -12.62 -22.27 1.79
CA PHE A 68 -13.81 -22.52 0.96
C PHE A 68 -13.46 -23.38 -0.25
N LEU A 69 -12.35 -23.17 -0.94
CA LEU A 69 -11.91 -24.05 -2.03
C LEU A 69 -11.73 -25.50 -1.56
N GLU A 70 -11.20 -25.69 -0.35
CA GLU A 70 -10.95 -27.02 0.20
C GLU A 70 -12.23 -27.74 0.61
N SER A 71 -13.10 -27.07 1.36
CA SER A 71 -14.32 -27.66 1.89
C SER A 71 -15.46 -27.65 0.86
N GLY A 72 -15.45 -26.63 -0.01
CA GLY A 72 -16.49 -26.16 -0.91
C GLY A 72 -17.86 -25.98 -0.26
N ARG A 73 -17.87 -25.85 1.07
CA ARG A 73 -18.98 -25.47 1.94
C ARG A 73 -18.33 -24.93 3.19
N PHE A 74 -18.79 -23.82 3.73
CA PHE A 74 -18.37 -23.44 5.06
C PHE A 74 -18.84 -24.51 6.08
N LYS A 75 -18.03 -24.82 7.11
CA LYS A 75 -18.26 -25.97 8.01
C LYS A 75 -19.69 -25.98 8.56
N ALA A 76 -20.30 -27.17 8.62
CA ALA A 76 -21.62 -27.36 9.24
C ALA A 76 -21.52 -27.16 10.76
N GLY A 77 -22.30 -26.21 11.30
CA GLY A 77 -22.35 -25.90 12.73
C GLY A 77 -22.65 -24.42 13.04
N ALA A 78 -22.22 -23.50 12.17
CA ALA A 78 -22.69 -22.11 12.16
C ALA A 78 -23.88 -21.96 11.19
N PRO A 79 -24.72 -20.90 11.30
CA PRO A 79 -25.73 -20.59 10.29
C PRO A 79 -25.05 -20.59 8.92
N GLN A 80 -25.63 -21.29 7.92
CA GLN A 80 -25.02 -21.43 6.58
C GLN A 80 -24.72 -20.08 5.91
N ILE A 81 -25.36 -19.01 6.38
CA ILE A 81 -25.16 -17.62 5.94
C ILE A 81 -24.00 -16.90 6.63
N PHE A 82 -23.56 -17.31 7.82
CA PHE A 82 -22.59 -16.56 8.63
C PHE A 82 -21.23 -16.44 7.94
N HIS A 83 -20.70 -17.54 7.41
CA HIS A 83 -19.37 -17.52 6.80
C HIS A 83 -19.32 -16.78 5.44
N PRO A 84 -20.29 -16.97 4.51
CA PRO A 84 -20.39 -16.10 3.33
C PRO A 84 -20.60 -14.64 3.71
N LEU A 85 -21.42 -14.34 4.71
CA LEU A 85 -21.63 -12.97 5.17
C LEU A 85 -20.34 -12.35 5.71
N LEU A 86 -19.63 -13.05 6.60
CA LEU A 86 -18.34 -12.62 7.12
C LEU A 86 -17.32 -12.44 6.00
N TYR A 87 -17.25 -13.37 5.05
CA TYR A 87 -16.37 -13.26 3.89
C TYR A 87 -16.67 -12.02 3.05
N GLY A 88 -17.97 -11.79 2.75
CA GLY A 88 -18.43 -10.64 2.00
C GLY A 88 -18.21 -9.32 2.73
N LEU A 89 -18.41 -9.28 4.05
CA LEU A 89 -18.12 -8.12 4.89
C LEU A 89 -16.62 -7.82 4.93
N LEU A 90 -15.77 -8.84 5.07
CA LEU A 90 -14.31 -8.67 5.01
C LEU A 90 -13.86 -8.17 3.65
N LEU A 91 -14.36 -8.77 2.56
CA LEU A 91 -14.08 -8.31 1.21
C LEU A 91 -14.55 -6.87 1.01
N ALA A 92 -15.79 -6.54 1.39
CA ALA A 92 -16.34 -5.19 1.29
C ALA A 92 -15.54 -4.17 2.13
N SER A 93 -15.10 -4.53 3.33
CA SER A 93 -14.28 -3.66 4.19
C SER A 93 -12.98 -3.23 3.51
N LEU A 94 -12.39 -4.08 2.65
CA LEU A 94 -11.22 -3.70 1.86
C LEU A 94 -11.49 -2.47 1.00
N SER A 95 -12.70 -2.25 0.51
CA SER A 95 -12.97 -1.08 -0.33
C SER A 95 -12.94 0.24 0.46
N ALA A 96 -13.27 0.19 1.75
CA ALA A 96 -13.17 1.32 2.68
C ALA A 96 -11.73 1.54 3.17
N ILE A 97 -10.95 0.46 3.32
CA ILE A 97 -9.55 0.53 3.78
C ILE A 97 -8.62 0.86 2.61
N ASN A 98 -8.64 0.03 1.56
CA ASN A 98 -7.85 0.14 0.34
C ASN A 98 -8.63 -0.39 -0.89
N THR A 99 -9.22 0.52 -1.66
CA THR A 99 -10.02 0.18 -2.85
C THR A 99 -9.30 -0.71 -3.87
N TRP A 100 -7.97 -0.62 -3.97
CA TRP A 100 -7.17 -1.43 -4.89
C TRP A 100 -7.05 -2.89 -4.46
N ASP A 101 -6.95 -3.14 -3.16
CA ASP A 101 -6.98 -4.50 -2.61
C ASP A 101 -8.37 -5.11 -2.78
N PHE A 102 -9.43 -4.33 -2.63
CA PHE A 102 -10.78 -4.81 -2.94
C PHE A 102 -10.92 -5.32 -4.38
N ILE A 103 -10.41 -4.57 -5.38
CA ILE A 103 -10.42 -5.00 -6.78
C ILE A 103 -9.64 -6.31 -6.93
N THR A 104 -8.43 -6.36 -6.37
CA THR A 104 -7.53 -7.51 -6.45
C THR A 104 -8.16 -8.77 -5.84
N PHE A 105 -8.62 -8.68 -4.59
CA PHE A 105 -9.16 -9.83 -3.87
C PHE A 105 -10.57 -10.21 -4.35
N SER A 106 -11.32 -9.30 -4.98
CA SER A 106 -12.55 -9.66 -5.70
C SER A 106 -12.25 -10.53 -6.92
N ALA A 107 -11.23 -10.18 -7.71
CA ALA A 107 -10.79 -11.01 -8.84
C ALA A 107 -10.28 -12.38 -8.37
N VAL A 108 -9.47 -12.42 -7.30
CA VAL A 108 -9.03 -13.68 -6.67
C VAL A 108 -10.22 -14.51 -6.18
N THR A 109 -11.22 -13.86 -5.58
CA THR A 109 -12.46 -14.52 -5.14
C THR A 109 -13.17 -15.19 -6.31
N VAL A 110 -13.32 -14.49 -7.45
CA VAL A 110 -13.92 -15.07 -8.67
C VAL A 110 -13.13 -16.29 -9.14
N LEU A 111 -11.80 -16.23 -9.14
CA LEU A 111 -10.94 -17.38 -9.48
C LEU A 111 -11.13 -18.56 -8.51
N VAL A 112 -11.22 -18.29 -7.20
CA VAL A 112 -11.50 -19.32 -6.19
C VAL A 112 -12.87 -19.96 -6.41
N LEU A 113 -13.91 -19.15 -6.63
CA LEU A 113 -15.28 -19.61 -6.80
C LEU A 113 -15.44 -20.43 -8.08
N THR A 114 -14.89 -19.98 -9.21
CA THR A 114 -14.90 -20.72 -10.48
C THR A 114 -14.15 -22.05 -10.35
N ALA A 115 -12.95 -22.04 -9.78
CA ALA A 115 -12.16 -23.25 -9.57
C ALA A 115 -12.80 -24.22 -8.56
N SER A 116 -13.60 -23.75 -7.61
CA SER A 116 -14.36 -24.60 -6.69
C SER A 116 -15.48 -25.37 -7.39
N GLY A 117 -16.09 -24.78 -8.44
CA GLY A 117 -17.19 -25.37 -9.21
C GLY A 117 -16.73 -26.47 -10.17
N LEU A 118 -15.58 -26.29 -10.81
CA LEU A 118 -15.09 -27.18 -11.89
C LEU A 118 -14.63 -28.57 -11.43
N GLY A 119 -14.41 -28.79 -10.12
CA GLY A 119 -13.75 -30.00 -9.63
C GLY A 119 -14.61 -30.95 -8.81
N ARG A 120 -15.93 -30.94 -8.98
CA ARG A 120 -16.86 -31.78 -8.20
C ARG A 120 -17.50 -32.84 -9.10
N ARG A 121 -17.39 -34.08 -8.62
CA ARG A 121 -17.82 -35.41 -9.14
C ARG A 121 -19.22 -35.45 -9.78
N PRO A 122 -19.57 -36.54 -10.52
CA PRO A 122 -20.84 -36.66 -11.24
C PRO A 122 -22.04 -36.35 -10.34
N LEU A 123 -22.99 -35.64 -10.94
CA LEU A 123 -24.10 -35.00 -10.27
C LEU A 123 -24.98 -36.04 -9.57
N PRO A 124 -25.39 -35.83 -8.31
CA PRO A 124 -26.47 -36.60 -7.71
C PRO A 124 -27.79 -36.27 -8.41
N THR A 125 -28.85 -37.04 -8.14
CA THR A 125 -30.22 -36.84 -8.63
C THR A 125 -30.63 -35.35 -8.70
N ILE A 126 -31.43 -34.99 -9.71
CA ILE A 126 -31.85 -33.61 -10.04
C ILE A 126 -32.25 -32.75 -8.82
N GLY A 127 -32.90 -33.33 -7.82
CA GLY A 127 -33.27 -32.61 -6.58
C GLY A 127 -32.09 -32.18 -5.71
N ARG A 128 -31.12 -33.07 -5.45
CA ARG A 128 -29.88 -32.72 -4.72
C ARG A 128 -28.96 -31.84 -5.55
N TRP A 129 -29.02 -31.96 -6.87
CA TRP A 129 -28.35 -31.04 -7.78
C TRP A 129 -28.92 -29.63 -7.66
N LEU A 130 -30.25 -29.47 -7.65
CA LEU A 130 -30.93 -28.18 -7.50
C LEU A 130 -30.66 -27.54 -6.13
N GLU A 131 -30.77 -28.26 -5.01
CA GLU A 131 -30.44 -27.71 -3.68
C GLU A 131 -28.97 -27.26 -3.58
N TYR A 132 -28.05 -28.06 -4.11
CA TYR A 132 -26.63 -27.77 -4.12
C TYR A 132 -26.27 -26.61 -5.07
N PHE A 133 -26.95 -26.54 -6.22
CA PHE A 133 -26.82 -25.46 -7.20
C PHE A 133 -27.37 -24.15 -6.63
N LEU A 134 -28.56 -24.16 -6.04
CA LEU A 134 -29.20 -23.00 -5.42
C LEU A 134 -28.40 -22.48 -4.22
N SER A 135 -27.94 -23.35 -3.31
CA SER A 135 -27.17 -22.93 -2.13
C SER A 135 -25.78 -22.35 -2.46
N ASN A 136 -25.08 -22.89 -3.49
CA ASN A 136 -23.80 -22.32 -3.94
C ASN A 136 -23.96 -21.08 -4.80
N GLN A 137 -24.97 -21.01 -5.67
CA GLN A 137 -25.15 -19.84 -6.53
C GLN A 137 -25.74 -18.65 -5.75
N LEU A 138 -26.64 -18.87 -4.78
CA LEU A 138 -27.14 -17.80 -3.92
C LEU A 138 -26.04 -17.19 -3.04
N SER A 139 -25.16 -18.01 -2.45
CA SER A 139 -24.03 -17.49 -1.67
C SER A 139 -23.03 -16.74 -2.54
N ARG A 140 -22.76 -17.21 -3.76
CA ARG A 140 -21.91 -16.49 -4.74
C ARG A 140 -22.54 -15.19 -5.25
N LEU A 141 -23.82 -15.23 -5.60
CA LEU A 141 -24.58 -14.05 -6.05
C LEU A 141 -24.75 -13.04 -4.93
N PHE A 142 -24.94 -13.48 -3.68
CA PHE A 142 -24.96 -12.62 -2.51
C PHE A 142 -23.61 -11.94 -2.28
N LEU A 143 -22.50 -12.69 -2.39
CA LEU A 143 -21.15 -12.12 -2.31
C LEU A 143 -20.89 -11.10 -3.43
N ILE A 144 -21.25 -11.44 -4.67
CA ILE A 144 -21.11 -10.55 -5.82
C ILE A 144 -21.99 -9.30 -5.65
N ALA A 145 -23.24 -9.47 -5.21
CA ALA A 145 -24.19 -8.38 -5.00
C ALA A 145 -23.74 -7.47 -3.84
N LEU A 146 -23.25 -8.04 -2.74
CA LEU A 146 -22.74 -7.26 -1.61
C LEU A 146 -21.49 -6.46 -2.02
N SER A 147 -20.56 -7.08 -2.74
CA SER A 147 -19.41 -6.39 -3.32
C SER A 147 -19.82 -5.28 -4.29
N ALA A 148 -20.79 -5.55 -5.18
CA ALA A 148 -21.30 -4.57 -6.13
C ALA A 148 -22.02 -3.40 -5.46
N ILE A 149 -22.83 -3.65 -4.44
CA ILE A 149 -23.52 -2.62 -3.64
C ILE A 149 -22.50 -1.70 -2.96
N PHE A 150 -21.44 -2.27 -2.38
CA PHE A 150 -20.44 -1.47 -1.69
C PHE A 150 -19.61 -0.61 -2.67
N VAL A 151 -19.29 -1.15 -3.84
CA VAL A 151 -18.70 -0.37 -4.96
C VAL A 151 -19.59 0.79 -5.34
N LEU A 152 -20.88 0.53 -5.57
CA LEU A 152 -21.85 1.57 -5.94
C LEU A 152 -22.01 2.63 -4.86
N LEU A 153 -21.95 2.26 -3.57
CA LEU A 153 -22.01 3.21 -2.46
C LEU A 153 -20.80 4.16 -2.47
N ILE A 154 -19.58 3.65 -2.65
CA ILE A 154 -18.36 4.48 -2.70
C ILE A 154 -18.38 5.44 -3.89
N PHE A 155 -18.74 4.96 -5.08
CA PHE A 155 -18.82 5.82 -6.27
C PHE A 155 -19.93 6.87 -6.15
N LYS A 156 -20.99 6.61 -5.39
CA LYS A 156 -22.08 7.56 -5.14
C LYS A 156 -21.73 8.61 -4.07
N THR A 157 -20.85 8.31 -3.12
CA THR A 157 -20.58 9.18 -1.95
C THR A 157 -19.50 10.25 -2.12
N GLY A 158 -18.93 10.44 -3.30
CA GLY A 158 -18.38 11.75 -3.65
C GLY A 158 -16.87 11.93 -3.59
N ALA A 159 -16.16 11.30 -4.51
CA ALA A 159 -14.88 11.84 -4.96
C ALA A 159 -15.03 12.15 -6.45
N GLY A 160 -14.99 13.44 -6.83
CA GLY A 160 -14.96 13.88 -8.23
C GLY A 160 -13.71 13.44 -9.01
N VAL A 161 -13.10 12.31 -8.61
CA VAL A 161 -11.94 11.70 -9.25
C VAL A 161 -12.44 11.00 -10.51
N LYS A 162 -12.09 11.57 -11.67
CA LYS A 162 -12.28 10.90 -12.95
C LYS A 162 -11.36 9.69 -12.99
N LEU A 163 -11.94 8.50 -13.11
CA LEU A 163 -11.15 7.29 -13.35
C LEU A 163 -10.56 7.39 -14.77
N HIS A 164 -9.23 7.47 -14.86
CA HIS A 164 -8.53 7.33 -16.13
C HIS A 164 -8.14 5.86 -16.31
N PHE A 165 -8.52 5.27 -17.44
CA PHE A 165 -8.16 3.90 -17.82
C PHE A 165 -7.50 3.95 -19.19
N GLY A 166 -6.37 3.27 -19.35
CA GLY A 166 -5.65 3.26 -20.61
C GLY A 166 -4.58 2.18 -20.68
N TRP A 167 -3.95 2.10 -21.84
CA TRP A 167 -2.80 1.24 -22.08
C TRP A 167 -1.52 2.00 -21.76
N ASN A 168 -0.57 1.31 -21.11
CA ASN A 168 0.76 1.86 -20.88
C ASN A 168 1.48 2.04 -22.23
N GLN A 169 2.32 3.07 -22.33
CA GLN A 169 3.08 3.35 -23.55
C GLN A 169 4.47 2.70 -23.52
N ALA A 170 5.01 2.43 -24.71
CA ALA A 170 6.28 1.74 -24.93
C ALA A 170 7.42 2.16 -24.00
N LEU A 171 7.68 3.47 -23.86
CA LEU A 171 8.82 3.98 -23.11
C LEU A 171 8.72 3.83 -21.59
N GLU A 172 7.56 3.40 -21.08
CA GLU A 172 7.30 3.36 -19.65
C GLU A 172 7.47 1.96 -19.05
N PHE A 173 7.48 0.89 -19.84
CA PHE A 173 7.40 -0.46 -19.29
C PHE A 173 8.63 -0.91 -18.50
N ASN A 174 8.41 -1.85 -17.59
CA ASN A 174 9.49 -2.47 -16.84
C ASN A 174 10.19 -3.57 -17.64
N GLN A 175 11.45 -3.81 -17.30
CA GLN A 175 12.17 -4.99 -17.74
C GLN A 175 11.91 -6.16 -16.79
N ALA A 176 12.03 -7.40 -17.28
CA ALA A 176 11.90 -8.60 -16.46
C ALA A 176 12.85 -8.61 -15.25
N TRP A 177 14.04 -8.00 -15.38
CA TRP A 177 14.98 -7.83 -14.27
C TRP A 177 14.39 -7.01 -13.12
N HIS A 178 13.59 -5.98 -13.38
CA HIS A 178 12.93 -5.20 -12.31
C HIS A 178 11.96 -6.06 -11.50
N ILE A 179 11.23 -6.97 -12.17
CA ILE A 179 10.32 -7.93 -11.53
C ILE A 179 11.11 -8.93 -10.68
N LEU A 180 12.25 -9.41 -11.19
CA LEU A 180 13.14 -10.31 -10.46
C LEU A 180 13.77 -9.62 -9.24
N LEU A 181 14.20 -8.36 -9.35
CA LEU A 181 14.72 -7.62 -8.21
C LEU A 181 13.68 -7.44 -7.13
N HIS A 182 12.44 -7.14 -7.53
CA HIS A 182 11.35 -6.91 -6.62
C HIS A 182 10.85 -8.21 -5.97
N PHE A 183 10.39 -9.20 -6.74
CA PHE A 183 9.82 -10.45 -6.20
C PHE A 183 10.83 -11.59 -6.03
N GLY A 184 12.12 -11.32 -6.24
CA GLY A 184 13.21 -12.29 -6.33
C GLY A 184 13.26 -13.38 -5.26
N PRO A 185 13.16 -13.04 -3.95
CA PRO A 185 13.19 -14.03 -2.89
C PRO A 185 12.15 -15.14 -3.08
N TRP A 186 10.98 -14.83 -3.65
CA TRP A 186 9.92 -15.80 -3.88
C TRP A 186 10.02 -16.47 -5.25
N LEU A 187 10.37 -15.71 -6.29
CA LEU A 187 10.49 -16.25 -7.65
C LEU A 187 11.56 -17.34 -7.73
N VAL A 188 12.72 -17.14 -7.08
CA VAL A 188 13.79 -18.14 -7.02
C VAL A 188 13.31 -19.43 -6.36
N LEU A 189 12.51 -19.34 -5.31
CA LEU A 189 11.95 -20.51 -4.61
C LEU A 189 10.93 -21.29 -5.46
N LEU A 190 10.28 -20.65 -6.42
CA LEU A 190 9.33 -21.32 -7.30
C LEU A 190 10.02 -22.25 -8.31
N VAL A 191 11.23 -21.91 -8.75
CA VAL A 191 11.89 -22.57 -9.89
C VAL A 191 12.09 -24.08 -9.68
N PRO A 192 12.73 -24.57 -8.60
CA PRO A 192 13.02 -26.01 -8.46
C PRO A 192 11.75 -26.85 -8.38
N GLY A 193 10.73 -26.34 -7.68
CA GLY A 193 9.45 -27.01 -7.53
C GLY A 193 8.70 -27.13 -8.84
N LEU A 194 8.60 -26.04 -9.61
CA LEU A 194 7.93 -26.07 -10.92
C LEU A 194 8.65 -26.99 -11.89
N VAL A 195 9.98 -26.92 -11.95
CA VAL A 195 10.80 -27.77 -12.83
C VAL A 195 10.61 -29.25 -12.48
N LEU A 196 10.77 -29.64 -11.22
CA LEU A 196 10.64 -31.04 -10.80
C LEU A 196 9.24 -31.60 -11.11
N LEU A 197 8.20 -30.85 -10.76
CA LEU A 197 6.83 -31.28 -10.99
C LEU A 197 6.50 -31.35 -12.49
N THR A 198 7.05 -30.44 -13.29
CA THR A 198 6.94 -30.47 -14.76
C THR A 198 7.65 -31.70 -15.34
N LEU A 199 8.88 -32.01 -14.93
CA LEU A 199 9.62 -33.19 -15.40
C LEU A 199 8.90 -34.51 -15.10
N ARG A 200 8.25 -34.60 -13.94
CA ARG A 200 7.43 -35.76 -13.59
C ARG A 200 6.19 -35.93 -14.46
N ARG A 201 5.65 -34.82 -14.97
CA ARG A 201 4.50 -34.80 -15.90
C ARG A 201 4.94 -35.05 -17.35
N LEU A 202 6.10 -34.54 -17.73
CA LEU A 202 6.74 -34.72 -19.04
C LEU A 202 6.94 -36.19 -19.41
N GLY A 203 7.23 -37.05 -18.42
CA GLY A 203 7.28 -38.51 -18.60
C GLY A 203 5.97 -39.13 -19.13
N ALA A 204 4.86 -38.39 -19.14
CA ALA A 204 3.56 -38.80 -19.68
C ALA A 204 3.21 -38.17 -21.06
N GLY A 205 4.07 -37.34 -21.66
CA GLY A 205 3.79 -36.73 -22.97
C GLY A 205 4.66 -35.51 -23.34
N TRP A 206 5.95 -35.72 -23.61
CA TRP A 206 6.94 -34.64 -23.80
C TRP A 206 6.64 -33.66 -24.95
N ARG A 207 5.98 -34.13 -26.02
CA ARG A 207 5.65 -33.29 -27.19
C ARG A 207 4.68 -32.16 -26.85
N ILE A 208 3.67 -32.43 -26.01
CA ILE A 208 2.67 -31.43 -25.60
C ILE A 208 3.35 -30.31 -24.81
N VAL A 209 4.32 -30.67 -23.98
CA VAL A 209 5.07 -29.72 -23.16
C VAL A 209 6.06 -28.91 -23.98
N ALA A 210 6.77 -29.53 -24.93
CA ALA A 210 7.66 -28.83 -25.83
C ALA A 210 6.90 -27.80 -26.67
N TRP A 211 5.78 -28.20 -27.30
CA TRP A 211 4.93 -27.28 -28.08
C TRP A 211 4.36 -26.15 -27.23
N SER A 212 3.90 -26.45 -26.02
CA SER A 212 3.31 -25.44 -25.16
C SER A 212 4.34 -24.49 -24.53
N PHE A 213 5.57 -24.96 -24.27
CA PHE A 213 6.69 -24.11 -23.89
C PHE A 213 7.09 -23.18 -25.05
N LEU A 214 7.15 -23.69 -26.28
CA LEU A 214 7.36 -22.88 -27.48
C LEU A 214 6.25 -21.83 -27.65
N VAL A 215 4.98 -22.18 -27.42
CA VAL A 215 3.86 -21.22 -27.43
C VAL A 215 3.99 -20.17 -26.33
N ALA A 216 4.41 -20.57 -25.12
CA ALA A 216 4.62 -19.64 -24.02
C ALA A 216 5.84 -18.71 -24.24
N LEU A 217 6.78 -19.09 -25.10
CA LEU A 217 7.88 -18.24 -25.56
C LEU A 217 7.46 -17.25 -26.65
N ILE A 218 6.33 -17.45 -27.34
CA ILE A 218 5.87 -16.56 -28.42
C ILE A 218 5.78 -15.11 -27.95
N PRO A 219 5.19 -14.76 -26.79
CA PRO A 219 5.19 -13.36 -26.34
C PRO A 219 6.60 -12.81 -26.10
N ILE A 220 7.55 -13.62 -25.60
CA ILE A 220 8.96 -13.19 -25.42
C ILE A 220 9.60 -12.91 -26.78
N ILE A 221 9.43 -13.82 -27.75
CA ILE A 221 10.03 -13.71 -29.08
C ILE A 221 9.42 -12.55 -29.87
N LEU A 222 8.09 -12.49 -29.96
CA LEU A 222 7.37 -11.38 -30.58
C LEU A 222 7.72 -10.06 -29.92
N GLY A 223 7.94 -10.10 -28.61
CA GLY A 223 8.34 -8.94 -27.84
C GLY A 223 9.71 -8.40 -28.13
N SER A 224 10.69 -9.30 -28.15
CA SER A 224 12.06 -8.97 -28.53
C SER A 224 12.11 -8.47 -29.96
N TRP A 225 11.35 -9.08 -30.88
CA TRP A 225 11.28 -8.65 -32.28
C TRP A 225 10.62 -7.27 -32.43
N ALA A 226 9.46 -7.03 -31.80
CA ALA A 226 8.79 -5.74 -31.82
C ALA A 226 9.65 -4.62 -31.19
N SER A 227 10.41 -4.94 -30.14
CA SER A 227 11.36 -4.03 -29.51
C SER A 227 12.50 -3.63 -30.46
N MET A 228 13.03 -4.58 -31.22
CA MET A 228 14.07 -4.33 -32.22
C MET A 228 13.56 -3.50 -33.40
N GLU A 229 12.35 -3.75 -33.88
CA GLU A 229 11.79 -3.10 -35.08
C GLU A 229 11.23 -1.70 -34.80
N ARG A 230 10.54 -1.50 -33.67
CA ARG A 230 9.82 -0.25 -33.36
C ARG A 230 10.52 0.65 -32.34
N ARG A 231 11.67 0.24 -31.79
CA ARG A 231 12.30 0.86 -30.60
C ARG A 231 11.33 0.97 -29.41
N GLU A 232 10.32 0.10 -29.36
CA GLU A 232 9.32 0.10 -28.30
C GLU A 232 9.74 -0.86 -27.18
N THR A 233 9.91 -0.35 -25.96
CA THR A 233 10.23 -1.16 -24.77
C THR A 233 9.01 -1.92 -24.22
N ALA A 234 8.14 -2.48 -25.07
CA ALA A 234 6.91 -3.15 -24.64
C ALA A 234 7.13 -4.31 -23.63
N PRO A 235 6.17 -4.62 -22.73
CA PRO A 235 6.37 -5.45 -21.52
C PRO A 235 6.39 -6.94 -21.83
N TRP A 236 6.67 -7.29 -23.08
CA TRP A 236 6.53 -8.63 -23.63
C TRP A 236 7.42 -9.67 -22.96
N SER A 237 8.61 -9.27 -22.49
CA SER A 237 9.47 -10.15 -21.69
C SER A 237 8.80 -10.53 -20.37
N ILE A 238 8.08 -9.61 -19.73
CA ILE A 238 7.31 -9.87 -18.51
C ILE A 238 6.08 -10.71 -18.84
N LEU A 239 5.32 -10.35 -19.88
CA LEU A 239 4.12 -11.10 -20.30
C LEU A 239 4.45 -12.53 -20.68
N GLY A 240 5.52 -12.73 -21.43
CA GLY A 240 6.01 -14.04 -21.79
C GLY A 240 6.53 -14.81 -20.59
N SER A 241 7.27 -14.18 -19.67
CA SER A 241 7.68 -14.82 -18.41
C SER A 241 6.46 -15.25 -17.58
N CYS A 242 5.45 -14.40 -17.46
CA CYS A 242 4.20 -14.73 -16.78
C CYS A 242 3.48 -15.88 -17.48
N SER A 243 3.39 -15.86 -18.81
CA SER A 243 2.77 -16.92 -19.62
C SER A 243 3.48 -18.26 -19.45
N VAL A 244 4.82 -18.27 -19.45
CA VAL A 244 5.65 -19.45 -19.20
C VAL A 244 5.41 -19.98 -17.79
N LEU A 245 5.47 -19.13 -16.77
CA LEU A 245 5.27 -19.55 -15.38
C LEU A 245 3.85 -20.06 -15.13
N LEU A 246 2.84 -19.40 -15.70
CA LEU A 246 1.44 -19.84 -15.69
C LEU A 246 1.30 -21.21 -16.34
N PHE A 247 1.90 -21.40 -17.51
CA PHE A 247 1.88 -22.65 -18.22
C PHE A 247 2.57 -23.77 -17.44
N LEU A 248 3.80 -23.53 -16.97
CA LEU A 248 4.57 -24.49 -16.17
C LEU A 248 3.84 -24.86 -14.88
N GLY A 249 3.23 -23.89 -14.18
CA GLY A 249 2.39 -24.12 -13.01
C GLY A 249 1.20 -25.02 -13.34
N ASN A 250 0.43 -24.66 -14.36
CA ASN A 250 -0.72 -25.45 -14.79
C ASN A 250 -0.33 -26.86 -15.22
N LEU A 251 0.74 -27.02 -16.00
CA LEU A 251 1.24 -28.32 -16.46
C LEU A 251 1.77 -29.17 -15.30
N ALA A 252 2.61 -28.61 -14.43
CA ALA A 252 3.12 -29.28 -13.24
C ALA A 252 1.97 -29.87 -12.38
N LEU A 253 0.85 -29.14 -12.36
CA LEU A 253 -0.30 -29.43 -11.51
C LEU A 253 -1.46 -30.11 -12.27
N SER A 254 -1.40 -30.26 -13.60
CA SER A 254 -2.50 -30.78 -14.44
C SER A 254 -2.71 -32.30 -14.25
N GLY A 255 -3.90 -32.71 -13.84
CA GLY A 255 -4.28 -34.11 -13.56
C GLY A 255 -5.50 -34.18 -12.63
N SER A 256 -5.74 -35.29 -11.91
CA SER A 256 -6.67 -35.29 -10.77
C SER A 256 -6.09 -34.45 -9.62
N VAL A 257 -6.25 -33.13 -9.74
CA VAL A 257 -5.57 -32.13 -8.92
C VAL A 257 -6.12 -32.19 -7.49
N SER A 258 -5.26 -32.52 -6.52
CA SER A 258 -5.60 -32.38 -5.10
C SER A 258 -5.93 -30.92 -4.77
N ARG A 259 -6.69 -30.69 -3.71
CA ARG A 259 -7.17 -29.34 -3.33
C ARG A 259 -6.01 -28.34 -3.15
N SER A 260 -4.93 -28.74 -2.49
CA SER A 260 -3.75 -27.88 -2.27
C SER A 260 -3.04 -27.50 -3.58
N LYS A 261 -3.03 -28.40 -4.58
CA LYS A 261 -2.48 -28.10 -5.90
C LYS A 261 -3.36 -27.11 -6.67
N ARG A 262 -4.69 -27.18 -6.48
CA ARG A 262 -5.64 -26.22 -7.06
C ARG A 262 -5.49 -24.85 -6.43
N ALA A 263 -5.36 -24.79 -5.10
CA ALA A 263 -5.06 -23.55 -4.37
C ALA A 263 -3.78 -22.89 -4.91
N LEU A 264 -2.69 -23.67 -5.03
CA LEU A 264 -1.44 -23.19 -5.60
C LEU A 264 -1.61 -22.62 -7.02
N ASN A 265 -2.33 -23.34 -7.91
CA ASN A 265 -2.61 -22.84 -9.25
C ASN A 265 -3.37 -21.51 -9.25
N ILE A 266 -4.37 -21.35 -8.38
CA ILE A 266 -5.15 -20.10 -8.29
C ILE A 266 -4.26 -18.95 -7.80
N LEU A 267 -3.47 -19.18 -6.74
CA LEU A 267 -2.59 -18.15 -6.17
C LEU A 267 -1.52 -17.71 -7.18
N LEU A 268 -0.85 -18.68 -7.81
CA LEU A 268 0.17 -18.41 -8.83
C LEU A 268 -0.47 -17.73 -10.05
N SER A 269 -1.65 -18.18 -10.47
CA SER A 269 -2.33 -17.58 -11.61
C SER A 269 -2.77 -16.16 -11.36
N ALA A 270 -3.38 -15.91 -10.20
CA ALA A 270 -3.75 -14.57 -9.79
C ALA A 270 -2.53 -13.64 -9.76
N ALA A 271 -1.43 -14.06 -9.12
CA ALA A 271 -0.21 -13.26 -9.04
C ALA A 271 0.35 -12.87 -10.42
N LEU A 272 0.50 -13.83 -11.32
CA LEU A 272 1.08 -13.61 -12.64
C LEU A 272 0.14 -12.81 -13.56
N LEU A 273 -1.17 -13.01 -13.46
CA LEU A 273 -2.16 -12.21 -14.18
C LEU A 273 -2.20 -10.76 -13.68
N ILE A 274 -2.05 -10.53 -12.38
CA ILE A 274 -1.98 -9.18 -11.81
C ILE A 274 -0.71 -8.46 -12.27
N ILE A 275 0.45 -9.14 -12.29
CA ILE A 275 1.69 -8.59 -12.86
C ILE A 275 1.47 -8.21 -14.33
N ALA A 276 0.95 -9.14 -15.14
CA ALA A 276 0.70 -8.90 -16.56
C ALA A 276 -0.28 -7.72 -16.78
N PHE A 277 -1.34 -7.65 -15.98
CA PHE A 277 -2.32 -6.57 -16.03
C PHE A 277 -1.68 -5.20 -15.73
N ALA A 278 -0.97 -5.08 -14.61
CA ALA A 278 -0.36 -3.82 -14.18
C ALA A 278 0.75 -3.34 -15.12
N GLU A 279 1.41 -4.27 -15.83
CA GLU A 279 2.35 -3.89 -16.88
C GLU A 279 1.64 -3.40 -18.14
N MET A 280 0.51 -3.98 -18.56
CA MET A 280 -0.15 -3.59 -19.81
C MET A 280 -1.06 -2.37 -19.70
N VAL A 281 -1.74 -2.23 -18.57
CA VAL A 281 -2.86 -1.32 -18.38
C VAL A 281 -2.58 -0.46 -17.15
N PHE A 282 -3.05 0.79 -17.17
CA PHE A 282 -3.10 1.63 -15.99
C PHE A 282 -4.52 2.02 -15.60
N LEU A 283 -4.73 2.12 -14.30
CA LEU A 283 -5.85 2.77 -13.63
C LEU A 283 -5.32 4.03 -12.96
N PHE A 284 -6.00 5.16 -13.17
CA PHE A 284 -5.61 6.50 -12.73
C PHE A 284 -4.27 6.97 -13.34
N ASP A 285 -3.17 6.33 -12.97
CA ASP A 285 -1.86 6.48 -13.60
C ASP A 285 -1.04 5.19 -13.42
N ARG A 286 0.05 5.07 -14.20
CA ARG A 286 0.92 3.87 -14.17
C ARG A 286 1.58 3.65 -12.81
N MET A 287 2.04 4.72 -12.17
CA MET A 287 2.73 4.67 -10.88
C MET A 287 1.83 4.05 -9.81
N ASN A 288 0.60 4.53 -9.67
CA ASN A 288 -0.40 4.00 -8.75
C ASN A 288 -0.79 2.57 -9.11
N THR A 289 -0.93 2.25 -10.40
CA THR A 289 -1.27 0.88 -10.80
C THR A 289 -0.21 -0.11 -10.35
N ILE A 290 1.06 0.13 -10.66
CA ILE A 290 2.17 -0.75 -10.25
C ILE A 290 2.25 -0.82 -8.73
N PHE A 291 2.32 0.32 -8.05
CA PHE A 291 2.43 0.38 -6.59
C PHE A 291 1.30 -0.39 -5.89
N LYS A 292 0.05 -0.19 -6.33
CA LYS A 292 -1.11 -0.74 -5.62
C LYS A 292 -1.34 -2.21 -5.94
N PHE A 293 -1.09 -2.66 -7.17
CA PHE A 293 -1.28 -4.06 -7.55
C PHE A 293 -0.09 -4.97 -7.23
N TYR A 294 1.14 -4.45 -7.13
CA TYR A 294 2.30 -5.29 -6.79
C TYR A 294 2.35 -5.65 -5.30
N ASN A 295 1.79 -4.82 -4.43
CA ASN A 295 1.68 -5.09 -3.00
C ASN A 295 1.00 -6.45 -2.68
N PRO A 296 -0.23 -6.73 -3.14
CA PRO A 296 -0.88 -8.03 -2.88
C PRO A 296 -0.17 -9.21 -3.57
N VAL A 297 0.54 -8.98 -4.67
CA VAL A 297 1.32 -10.03 -5.38
C VAL A 297 2.41 -10.62 -4.49
N TRP A 298 3.04 -9.83 -3.60
CA TRP A 298 3.99 -10.34 -2.61
C TRP A 298 3.40 -11.47 -1.76
N GLY A 299 2.18 -11.28 -1.26
CA GLY A 299 1.49 -12.28 -0.45
C GLY A 299 1.14 -13.53 -1.27
N LEU A 300 0.63 -13.34 -2.48
CA LEU A 300 0.22 -14.44 -3.37
C LEU A 300 1.41 -15.32 -3.79
N ILE A 301 2.51 -14.72 -4.24
CA ILE A 301 3.71 -15.47 -4.65
C ILE A 301 4.42 -16.06 -3.42
N GLY A 302 4.49 -15.34 -2.30
CA GLY A 302 5.11 -15.84 -1.07
C GLY A 302 4.42 -17.11 -0.54
N ILE A 303 3.08 -17.12 -0.47
CA ILE A 303 2.32 -18.31 -0.06
C ILE A 303 2.49 -19.43 -1.09
N SER A 304 2.47 -19.10 -2.39
CA SER A 304 2.70 -20.07 -3.46
C SER A 304 4.06 -20.75 -3.36
N ALA A 305 5.12 -19.97 -3.06
CA ALA A 305 6.47 -20.47 -2.88
C ALA A 305 6.57 -21.45 -1.71
N VAL A 306 5.97 -21.13 -0.57
CA VAL A 306 5.97 -22.03 0.61
C VAL A 306 5.25 -23.36 0.30
N ILE A 307 4.07 -23.30 -0.32
CA ILE A 307 3.33 -24.51 -0.71
C ILE A 307 4.17 -25.35 -1.68
N LEU A 308 4.80 -24.70 -2.66
CA LEU A 308 5.57 -25.40 -3.68
C LEU A 308 6.86 -26.01 -3.14
N VAL A 309 7.55 -25.35 -2.21
CA VAL A 309 8.70 -25.91 -1.49
C VAL A 309 8.29 -27.17 -0.71
N ALA A 310 7.17 -27.13 0.02
CA ALA A 310 6.67 -28.30 0.75
C ALA A 310 6.35 -29.46 -0.22
N MET A 311 5.74 -29.16 -1.36
CA MET A 311 5.48 -30.15 -2.40
C MET A 311 6.75 -30.71 -3.04
N PHE A 312 7.77 -29.88 -3.25
CA PHE A 312 9.08 -30.26 -3.75
C PHE A 312 9.75 -31.25 -2.78
N LEU A 313 9.86 -30.88 -1.51
CA LEU A 313 10.48 -31.74 -0.48
C LEU A 313 9.80 -33.10 -0.37
N ARG A 314 8.46 -33.12 -0.34
CA ARG A 314 7.68 -34.37 -0.35
C ARG A 314 7.93 -35.18 -1.63
N SER A 315 7.99 -34.51 -2.77
CA SER A 315 8.23 -35.15 -4.06
C SER A 315 9.61 -35.82 -4.09
N VAL A 316 10.65 -35.13 -3.65
CA VAL A 316 12.03 -35.64 -3.61
C VAL A 316 12.18 -36.78 -2.61
N HIS A 317 11.54 -36.68 -1.45
CA HIS A 317 11.59 -37.70 -0.40
C HIS A 317 11.00 -39.05 -0.85
N LEU A 318 9.96 -39.01 -1.69
CA LEU A 318 9.29 -40.21 -2.20
C LEU A 318 9.97 -40.85 -3.41
N MET A 319 11.14 -40.36 -3.86
CA MET A 319 11.84 -40.94 -4.99
C MET A 319 12.58 -42.23 -4.63
N ARG A 320 12.58 -43.19 -5.56
CA ARG A 320 13.33 -44.45 -5.43
C ARG A 320 14.84 -44.25 -5.53
N SER A 321 15.29 -43.39 -6.44
CA SER A 321 16.72 -43.14 -6.65
C SER A 321 17.27 -42.18 -5.60
N ARG A 322 18.12 -42.69 -4.71
CA ARG A 322 18.79 -41.88 -3.67
C ARG A 322 19.73 -40.84 -4.27
N ILE A 323 20.46 -41.18 -5.33
CA ILE A 323 21.39 -40.27 -6.00
C ILE A 323 20.64 -39.08 -6.59
N LEU A 324 19.53 -39.33 -7.30
CA LEU A 324 18.71 -38.27 -7.87
C LEU A 324 18.05 -37.43 -6.77
N SER A 325 17.60 -38.04 -5.68
CA SER A 325 17.08 -37.29 -4.53
C SER A 325 18.12 -36.34 -3.95
N TRP A 326 19.35 -36.80 -3.74
CA TRP A 326 20.44 -35.97 -3.23
C TRP A 326 20.80 -34.83 -4.17
N ALA A 327 20.90 -35.09 -5.48
CA ALA A 327 21.14 -34.04 -6.47
C ALA A 327 20.03 -32.98 -6.44
N LEU A 328 18.76 -33.39 -6.32
CA LEU A 328 17.64 -32.45 -6.23
C LEU A 328 17.59 -31.72 -4.90
N TYR A 329 17.92 -32.36 -3.78
CA TYR A 329 18.08 -31.66 -2.50
C TYR A 329 19.20 -30.62 -2.55
N LEU A 330 20.31 -30.93 -3.21
CA LEU A 330 21.40 -29.98 -3.41
C LEU A 330 20.91 -28.79 -4.25
N VAL A 331 20.34 -29.03 -5.42
CA VAL A 331 19.85 -27.94 -6.31
C VAL A 331 18.74 -27.14 -5.62
N GLY A 332 17.69 -27.80 -5.13
CA GLY A 332 16.59 -27.12 -4.44
C GLY A 332 17.05 -26.40 -3.18
N GLY A 333 18.00 -26.99 -2.44
CA GLY A 333 18.66 -26.40 -1.28
C GLY A 333 19.47 -25.16 -1.65
N THR A 334 20.23 -25.18 -2.76
CA THR A 334 20.95 -24.00 -3.26
C THR A 334 19.99 -22.87 -3.60
N PHE A 335 18.93 -23.11 -4.36
CA PHE A 335 17.92 -22.09 -4.68
C PHE A 335 17.25 -21.55 -3.40
N PHE A 336 16.94 -22.44 -2.44
CA PHE A 336 16.40 -22.04 -1.15
C PHE A 336 17.37 -21.14 -0.36
N LEU A 337 18.62 -21.56 -0.24
CA LEU A 337 19.66 -20.83 0.47
C LEU A 337 19.97 -19.50 -0.20
N VAL A 338 20.00 -19.42 -1.53
CA VAL A 338 20.21 -18.16 -2.26
C VAL A 338 19.04 -17.22 -2.03
N GLY A 339 17.80 -17.67 -2.28
CA GLY A 339 16.61 -16.84 -2.10
C GLY A 339 16.45 -16.32 -0.66
N LEU A 340 16.65 -17.20 0.32
CA LEU A 340 16.55 -16.87 1.72
C LEU A 340 17.71 -15.97 2.19
N SER A 341 18.96 -16.29 1.84
CA SER A 341 20.13 -15.52 2.26
C SER A 341 20.10 -14.10 1.70
N LEU A 342 19.76 -13.93 0.41
CA LEU A 342 19.65 -12.60 -0.20
C LEU A 342 18.49 -11.79 0.41
N GLY A 343 17.33 -12.42 0.61
CA GLY A 343 16.18 -11.78 1.26
C GLY A 343 16.46 -11.38 2.71
N LEU A 344 17.16 -12.23 3.48
CA LEU A 344 17.57 -11.93 4.86
C LEU A 344 18.67 -10.87 4.92
N ALA A 345 19.66 -10.92 4.04
CA ALA A 345 20.70 -9.90 3.95
C ALA A 345 20.09 -8.52 3.68
N GLY A 346 19.18 -8.41 2.70
CA GLY A 346 18.44 -7.16 2.46
C GLY A 346 17.58 -6.73 3.65
N THR A 347 16.99 -7.69 4.37
CA THR A 347 16.19 -7.42 5.58
C THR A 347 17.05 -6.82 6.68
N LEU A 348 18.23 -7.39 6.91
CA LEU A 348 19.19 -6.89 7.89
C LEU A 348 19.68 -5.50 7.52
N ILE A 349 20.04 -5.26 6.25
CA ILE A 349 20.48 -3.95 5.77
C ILE A 349 19.40 -2.89 5.98
N ASN A 350 18.16 -3.14 5.53
CA ASN A 350 17.07 -2.18 5.69
C ASN A 350 16.73 -1.92 7.16
N THR A 351 16.70 -2.98 7.97
CA THR A 351 16.41 -2.85 9.40
C THR A 351 17.50 -2.02 10.07
N GLN A 352 18.78 -2.30 9.78
CA GLN A 352 19.91 -1.53 10.30
C GLN A 352 19.83 -0.07 9.89
N ILE A 353 19.57 0.22 8.60
CA ILE A 353 19.41 1.59 8.10
C ILE A 353 18.30 2.29 8.89
N MET A 354 17.11 1.71 8.97
CA MET A 354 15.95 2.40 9.55
C MET A 354 15.98 2.51 11.08
N THR A 355 16.66 1.60 11.79
CA THR A 355 16.83 1.72 13.25
C THR A 355 17.97 2.66 13.65
N THR A 356 18.96 2.88 12.77
CA THR A 356 20.08 3.80 13.02
C THR A 356 19.88 5.17 12.37
N PHE A 357 18.97 5.31 11.41
CA PHE A 357 18.69 6.56 10.71
C PHE A 357 18.15 7.65 11.64
N GLN A 358 18.86 8.77 11.69
CA GLN A 358 18.49 9.93 12.50
C GLN A 358 18.13 11.12 11.61
N ARG A 359 16.83 11.26 11.29
CA ARG A 359 16.33 12.45 10.58
C ARG A 359 16.41 13.71 11.44
N VAL A 360 16.12 13.56 12.73
CA VAL A 360 16.17 14.62 13.75
C VAL A 360 16.80 14.06 15.02
N THR A 361 17.52 14.93 15.75
CA THR A 361 18.08 14.64 17.07
C THR A 361 16.94 14.41 18.06
N GLY A 362 17.03 13.36 18.86
CA GLY A 362 15.94 12.93 19.73
C GLY A 362 16.36 11.78 20.65
N PRO A 363 15.73 11.61 21.82
CA PRO A 363 15.93 10.41 22.63
C PRO A 363 15.43 9.18 21.86
N ARG A 364 16.23 8.10 21.84
CA ARG A 364 15.93 6.84 21.14
C ARG A 364 16.47 5.65 21.96
N PRO A 365 15.82 4.47 21.92
CA PRO A 365 14.53 4.20 21.29
C PRO A 365 13.36 4.82 22.08
N THR A 366 12.29 5.24 21.40
CA THR A 366 11.09 5.76 22.05
C THR A 366 9.86 5.55 21.17
N LEU A 367 8.70 5.35 21.78
CA LEU A 367 7.39 5.37 21.11
C LEU A 367 6.72 6.75 21.15
N ASN A 368 7.32 7.71 21.86
CA ASN A 368 6.80 9.07 21.92
C ASN A 368 7.26 9.87 20.68
N GLY A 369 6.37 9.99 19.70
CA GLY A 369 6.62 10.73 18.45
C GLY A 369 6.92 12.22 18.63
N MET A 370 6.66 12.80 19.81
CA MET A 370 6.96 14.21 20.13
C MET A 370 8.26 14.38 20.92
N ALA A 371 8.97 13.30 21.28
CA ALA A 371 10.13 13.37 22.16
C ALA A 371 11.33 14.14 21.57
N TYR A 372 11.35 14.33 20.25
CA TYR A 372 12.37 15.14 19.58
C TYR A 372 12.12 16.64 19.70
N LEU A 373 10.86 17.08 19.93
CA LEU A 373 10.49 18.50 19.88
C LEU A 373 11.31 19.36 20.85
N PRO A 374 11.49 19.00 22.14
CA PRO A 374 12.25 19.85 23.07
C PRO A 374 13.72 20.03 22.70
N LEU A 375 14.31 19.09 21.95
CA LEU A 375 15.69 19.17 21.48
C LEU A 375 15.82 19.91 20.15
N LEU A 376 14.74 19.93 19.35
CA LEU A 376 14.71 20.65 18.08
C LEU A 376 14.43 22.14 18.30
N ASP A 377 13.36 22.46 19.04
CA ASP A 377 12.95 23.82 19.39
C ASP A 377 12.13 23.77 20.70
N GLY A 378 12.76 24.21 21.79
CA GLY A 378 12.14 24.19 23.12
C GLY A 378 10.88 25.05 23.22
N ASP A 379 10.89 26.25 22.63
CA ASP A 379 9.75 27.17 22.69
C ASP A 379 8.56 26.62 21.89
N GLU A 380 8.81 26.02 20.73
CA GLU A 380 7.77 25.35 19.95
C GLU A 380 7.25 24.07 20.65
N ALA A 381 8.11 23.33 21.34
CA ALA A 381 7.67 22.19 22.15
C ALA A 381 6.70 22.64 23.26
N HIS A 382 7.00 23.74 23.94
CA HIS A 382 6.10 24.35 24.93
C HIS A 382 4.76 24.78 24.31
N LEU A 383 4.77 25.38 23.12
CA LEU A 383 3.55 25.71 22.37
C LEU A 383 2.69 24.46 22.12
N VAL A 384 3.29 23.40 21.57
CA VAL A 384 2.57 22.15 21.25
C VAL A 384 1.97 21.54 22.50
N PHE A 385 2.73 21.44 23.59
CA PHE A 385 2.21 20.87 24.85
C PHE A 385 1.11 21.74 25.45
N TRP A 386 1.27 23.05 25.41
CA TRP A 386 0.25 23.98 25.90
C TRP A 386 -1.05 23.85 25.09
N LEU A 387 -0.99 23.81 23.76
CA LEU A 387 -2.17 23.62 22.91
C LEU A 387 -2.89 22.29 23.23
N ARG A 388 -2.15 21.20 23.42
CA ARG A 388 -2.74 19.89 23.76
C ARG A 388 -3.42 19.86 25.12
N GLN A 389 -2.94 20.66 26.07
CA GLN A 389 -3.48 20.72 27.43
C GLN A 389 -4.66 21.69 27.57
N ASN A 390 -4.70 22.74 26.75
CA ASN A 390 -5.62 23.87 26.95
C ASN A 390 -6.71 23.96 25.87
N MET A 391 -6.53 23.36 24.70
CA MET A 391 -7.54 23.43 23.63
C MET A 391 -8.50 22.24 23.70
N ASN A 392 -9.79 22.55 23.78
CA ASN A 392 -10.88 21.57 23.77
C ASN A 392 -11.70 21.69 22.48
N GLY A 393 -12.23 20.56 22.00
CA GLY A 393 -13.02 20.50 20.77
C GLY A 393 -12.16 20.60 19.50
N THR A 394 -12.73 21.15 18.43
CA THR A 394 -12.08 21.27 17.11
C THR A 394 -12.00 22.74 16.68
N PRO A 395 -11.19 23.57 17.37
CA PRO A 395 -10.96 24.95 16.93
C PRO A 395 -10.19 24.97 15.60
N THR A 396 -10.34 26.04 14.83
CA THR A 396 -9.59 26.22 13.57
C THR A 396 -8.38 27.10 13.81
N MET A 397 -7.21 26.56 13.52
CA MET A 397 -5.91 27.22 13.64
C MET A 397 -5.45 27.74 12.28
N VAL A 398 -4.67 28.82 12.29
CA VAL A 398 -3.78 29.18 11.17
C VAL A 398 -2.33 29.06 11.60
N GLU A 399 -1.54 28.38 10.77
CA GLU A 399 -0.08 28.28 10.83
C GLU A 399 0.47 28.53 9.42
N ALA A 400 1.79 28.75 9.28
CA ALA A 400 2.41 28.99 7.98
C ALA A 400 2.09 27.88 6.96
N TRP A 401 1.79 28.28 5.74
CA TRP A 401 1.65 27.38 4.60
C TRP A 401 2.98 27.21 3.87
N GLY A 402 3.21 26.00 3.34
CA GLY A 402 4.29 25.71 2.41
C GLY A 402 4.22 24.28 1.88
N GLN A 403 5.31 23.82 1.24
CA GLN A 403 5.34 22.54 0.55
C GLN A 403 5.21 21.33 1.50
N SER A 404 4.62 20.24 1.00
CA SER A 404 4.56 18.96 1.70
C SER A 404 5.96 18.43 2.01
N TYR A 405 6.08 17.66 3.10
CA TYR A 405 7.36 17.11 3.60
C TYR A 405 8.42 18.17 4.01
N GLY A 406 8.03 19.45 4.03
CA GLY A 406 8.78 20.52 4.68
C GLY A 406 8.41 20.70 6.15
N PRO A 407 8.89 21.76 6.81
CA PRO A 407 8.63 22.01 8.22
C PRO A 407 7.21 22.57 8.49
N PHE A 408 6.39 22.81 7.46
CA PHE A 408 5.03 23.34 7.58
C PHE A 408 4.04 22.31 8.15
N THR A 409 2.91 22.78 8.67
CA THR A 409 1.83 21.96 9.28
C THR A 409 2.22 21.19 10.56
N ARG A 410 3.38 21.50 11.13
CA ARG A 410 3.96 20.82 12.29
C ARG A 410 3.11 20.95 13.56
N VAL A 411 2.43 22.09 13.75
CA VAL A 411 1.63 22.31 14.96
C VAL A 411 0.37 21.48 14.85
N ASN A 412 -0.28 21.47 13.68
CA ASN A 412 -1.41 20.58 13.40
C ASN A 412 -1.03 19.11 13.60
N MET A 413 0.11 18.66 13.05
CA MET A 413 0.55 17.27 13.15
C MET A 413 0.77 16.81 14.59
N ASN A 414 1.33 17.66 15.45
CA ASN A 414 1.64 17.30 16.84
C ASN A 414 0.48 17.53 17.82
N THR A 415 -0.51 18.35 17.46
CA THR A 415 -1.66 18.67 18.34
C THR A 415 -2.96 18.00 17.94
N GLY A 416 -3.13 17.66 16.65
CA GLY A 416 -4.40 17.20 16.07
C GLY A 416 -5.42 18.33 15.82
N ILE A 417 -5.06 19.59 16.09
CA ILE A 417 -5.96 20.74 15.91
C ILE A 417 -6.08 21.07 14.41
N PRO A 418 -7.30 21.16 13.85
CA PRO A 418 -7.51 21.50 12.44
C PRO A 418 -6.82 22.81 12.02
N SER A 419 -5.95 22.74 11.01
CA SER A 419 -5.38 23.92 10.35
C SER A 419 -6.26 24.35 9.18
N LEU A 420 -6.24 25.64 8.84
CA LEU A 420 -7.04 26.22 7.78
C LEU A 420 -6.91 25.47 6.44
N LEU A 421 -5.69 25.11 6.03
CA LEU A 421 -5.44 24.39 4.77
C LEU A 421 -4.71 23.05 4.94
N GLY A 422 -3.68 22.96 5.79
CA GLY A 422 -2.78 21.81 5.79
C GLY A 422 -1.93 21.72 4.50
N TRP A 423 -1.51 20.51 4.12
CA TRP A 423 -0.79 20.28 2.86
C TRP A 423 -1.74 20.30 1.65
N GLU A 424 -1.64 21.34 0.83
CA GLU A 424 -2.54 21.64 -0.30
C GLU A 424 -2.84 20.40 -1.17
N TYR A 425 -1.80 19.74 -1.69
CA TYR A 425 -1.96 18.55 -2.54
C TYR A 425 -2.71 17.42 -1.83
N HIS A 426 -2.43 17.19 -0.54
CA HIS A 426 -3.00 16.09 0.23
C HIS A 426 -4.47 16.33 0.59
N VAL A 427 -4.86 17.57 0.90
CA VAL A 427 -6.27 17.87 1.18
C VAL A 427 -7.12 17.84 -0.09
N ILE A 428 -6.56 18.22 -1.24
CA ILE A 428 -7.21 18.06 -2.54
C ILE A 428 -7.43 16.58 -2.85
N GLN A 429 -6.43 15.73 -2.65
CA GLN A 429 -6.58 14.27 -2.80
C GLN A 429 -7.63 13.65 -1.87
N ARG A 430 -7.89 14.29 -0.71
CA ARG A 430 -8.92 13.87 0.25
C ARG A 430 -10.30 14.50 -0.03
N GLY A 431 -10.45 15.21 -1.16
CA GLY A 431 -11.73 15.72 -1.64
C GLY A 431 -11.96 17.22 -1.46
N LEU A 432 -10.99 17.99 -0.97
CA LEU A 432 -11.11 19.46 -0.96
C LEU A 432 -11.11 20.00 -2.40
N ASN A 433 -12.05 20.87 -2.72
CA ASN A 433 -12.11 21.49 -4.03
C ASN A 433 -10.84 22.35 -4.28
N HIS A 434 -10.28 22.27 -5.48
CA HIS A 434 -9.05 23.00 -5.82
C HIS A 434 -9.19 24.52 -5.64
N ALA A 435 -10.30 25.13 -6.06
CA ALA A 435 -10.52 26.57 -5.89
C ALA A 435 -10.62 26.95 -4.40
N GLN A 436 -11.24 26.09 -3.57
CA GLN A 436 -11.28 26.29 -2.12
C GLN A 436 -9.88 26.17 -1.49
N ALA A 437 -9.05 25.24 -1.96
CA ALA A 437 -7.68 25.09 -1.48
C ALA A 437 -6.83 26.33 -1.80
N VAL A 438 -6.94 26.84 -3.04
CA VAL A 438 -6.26 28.09 -3.47
C VAL A 438 -6.75 29.28 -2.65
N GLN A 439 -8.07 29.45 -2.49
CA GLN A 439 -8.62 30.55 -1.70
C GLN A 439 -8.10 30.55 -0.25
N ARG A 440 -8.09 29.39 0.40
CA ARG A 440 -7.57 29.25 1.78
C ARG A 440 -6.08 29.57 1.86
N LYS A 441 -5.31 29.20 0.84
CA LYS A 441 -3.88 29.55 0.74
C LYS A 441 -3.71 31.06 0.65
N ASP A 442 -4.48 31.72 -0.22
CA ASP A 442 -4.45 33.18 -0.39
C ASP A 442 -4.86 33.89 0.89
N ASP A 443 -5.86 33.37 1.61
CA ASP A 443 -6.26 33.91 2.91
C ASP A 443 -5.17 33.74 3.98
N ILE A 444 -4.44 32.61 4.02
CA ILE A 444 -3.26 32.45 4.90
C ILE A 444 -2.20 33.51 4.57
N HIS A 445 -1.92 33.72 3.27
CA HIS A 445 -1.00 34.76 2.84
C HIS A 445 -1.46 36.16 3.25
N ALA A 446 -2.75 36.48 3.10
CA ALA A 446 -3.30 37.76 3.56
C ALA A 446 -3.18 37.93 5.07
N ILE A 447 -3.48 36.88 5.84
CA ILE A 447 -3.40 36.86 7.30
C ILE A 447 -1.97 37.16 7.76
N TYR A 448 -0.94 36.57 7.17
CA TYR A 448 0.44 36.78 7.64
C TYR A 448 1.14 37.96 6.97
N SER A 449 0.90 38.24 5.69
CA SER A 449 1.66 39.25 4.93
C SER A 449 1.10 40.67 5.00
N SER A 450 -0.22 40.85 5.16
CA SER A 450 -0.81 42.20 5.27
C SER A 450 -0.20 42.94 6.45
N ALA A 451 0.21 44.21 6.30
CA ALA A 451 0.61 45.05 7.43
C ALA A 451 -0.60 45.69 8.14
N GLU A 452 -1.76 45.73 7.47
CA GLU A 452 -3.02 46.26 7.97
C GLU A 452 -3.74 45.21 8.84
N PRO A 453 -3.90 45.46 10.16
CA PRO A 453 -4.50 44.49 11.08
C PRO A 453 -5.93 44.07 10.69
N TYR A 454 -6.74 45.02 10.24
CA TYR A 454 -8.15 44.77 9.93
C TYR A 454 -8.34 43.83 8.73
N LEU A 455 -7.49 43.92 7.70
CA LEU A 455 -7.54 43.00 6.54
C LEU A 455 -7.22 41.56 6.97
N ALA A 456 -6.22 41.38 7.84
CA ALA A 456 -5.89 40.05 8.37
C ALA A 456 -7.01 39.50 9.26
N TYR A 457 -7.64 40.37 10.06
CA TYR A 457 -8.77 40.00 10.92
C TYR A 457 -9.98 39.57 10.08
N GLN A 458 -10.31 40.30 9.01
CA GLN A 458 -11.40 39.93 8.09
C GLN A 458 -11.15 38.60 7.39
N ALA A 459 -9.91 38.34 6.94
CA ALA A 459 -9.52 37.06 6.34
C ALA A 459 -9.64 35.90 7.35
N ALA A 460 -9.23 36.13 8.61
CA ALA A 460 -9.38 35.16 9.70
C ALA A 460 -10.85 34.87 10.01
N GLN A 461 -11.70 35.90 10.12
CA GLN A 461 -13.14 35.74 10.39
C GLN A 461 -13.86 34.99 9.27
N ARG A 462 -13.59 35.33 8.00
CA ARG A 462 -14.18 34.66 6.84
C ARG A 462 -13.95 33.15 6.86
N ASN A 463 -12.81 32.73 7.40
CA ASN A 463 -12.40 31.34 7.49
C ASN A 463 -12.71 30.68 8.84
N ASN A 464 -13.46 31.36 9.73
CA ASN A 464 -13.76 30.90 11.08
C ASN A 464 -12.51 30.51 11.88
N VAL A 465 -11.42 31.27 11.71
CA VAL A 465 -10.16 31.03 12.43
C VAL A 465 -10.37 31.40 13.89
N ASP A 466 -10.05 30.47 14.77
CA ASP A 466 -10.14 30.65 16.21
C ASP A 466 -8.85 31.27 16.78
N PHE A 467 -7.68 30.86 16.27
CA PHE A 467 -6.39 31.42 16.66
C PHE A 467 -5.30 31.28 15.58
N ILE A 468 -4.28 32.12 15.69
CA ILE A 468 -3.14 32.24 14.77
C ILE A 468 -1.85 31.93 15.55
N VAL A 469 -1.05 31.02 15.01
CA VAL A 469 0.29 30.71 15.54
C VAL A 469 1.32 31.63 14.88
N VAL A 470 2.27 32.16 15.66
CA VAL A 470 3.44 32.87 15.16
C VAL A 470 4.68 32.32 15.84
N SER A 471 5.55 31.69 15.06
CA SER A 471 6.84 31.12 15.50
C SER A 471 7.96 31.50 14.53
N ASN A 472 9.12 30.85 14.65
CA ASN A 472 10.23 30.93 13.72
C ASN A 472 9.83 30.67 12.26
N ILE A 473 8.92 29.72 11.97
CA ILE A 473 8.52 29.42 10.58
C ILE A 473 7.74 30.59 9.99
N GLU A 474 6.73 31.10 10.71
CA GLU A 474 5.92 32.21 10.24
C GLU A 474 6.79 33.47 10.06
N LYS A 475 7.70 33.75 11.00
CA LYS A 475 8.65 34.88 10.92
C LYS A 475 9.59 34.80 9.72
N ASN A 476 10.05 33.60 9.37
CA ASN A 476 10.96 33.39 8.24
C ASN A 476 10.23 33.32 6.89
N THR A 477 8.93 33.03 6.90
CA THR A 477 8.15 32.84 5.67
C THR A 477 7.49 34.14 5.20
N TYR A 478 7.08 35.01 6.12
CA TYR A 478 6.25 36.17 5.81
C TYR A 478 6.93 37.51 6.18
N PRO A 479 6.54 38.64 5.55
CA PRO A 479 7.11 39.96 5.84
C PRO A 479 7.02 40.35 7.33
N ALA A 480 8.11 40.91 7.86
CA ALA A 480 8.21 41.31 9.26
C ALA A 480 7.11 42.30 9.70
N ALA A 481 6.73 43.25 8.83
CA ALA A 481 5.65 44.20 9.10
C ALA A 481 4.28 43.49 9.28
N GLY A 482 4.06 42.43 8.52
CA GLY A 482 2.88 41.59 8.63
C GLY A 482 2.88 40.79 9.93
N ILE A 483 4.02 40.25 10.36
CA ILE A 483 4.09 39.54 11.66
C ILE A 483 3.92 40.51 12.84
N ALA A 484 4.59 41.67 12.80
CA ALA A 484 4.56 42.65 13.88
C ALA A 484 3.17 43.28 14.10
N LYS A 485 2.23 43.16 13.15
CA LYS A 485 0.88 43.71 13.31
C LYS A 485 0.10 43.06 14.45
N PHE A 486 0.34 41.77 14.72
CA PHE A 486 -0.44 41.03 15.72
C PHE A 486 -0.19 41.57 17.12
N GLU A 487 1.04 41.99 17.43
CA GLU A 487 1.37 42.66 18.70
C GLU A 487 0.83 44.10 18.78
N ARG A 488 0.70 44.78 17.63
CA ARG A 488 0.24 46.17 17.55
C ARG A 488 -1.29 46.35 17.63
N ALA A 489 -2.05 45.28 17.43
CA ALA A 489 -3.52 45.31 17.40
C ALA A 489 -4.14 44.28 18.37
N PRO A 490 -3.86 44.35 19.69
CA PRO A 490 -4.34 43.40 20.68
C PRO A 490 -5.87 43.37 20.81
N GLU A 491 -6.56 44.43 20.41
CA GLU A 491 -8.02 44.52 20.36
C GLU A 491 -8.65 43.62 19.29
N LEU A 492 -7.90 43.26 18.25
CA LEU A 492 -8.32 42.29 17.22
C LEU A 492 -7.68 40.91 17.45
N PHE A 493 -6.45 40.91 17.99
CA PHE A 493 -5.59 39.74 18.14
C PHE A 493 -5.09 39.60 19.57
N PRO A 494 -5.96 39.23 20.54
CA PRO A 494 -5.54 39.06 21.92
C PRO A 494 -4.51 37.93 22.06
N VAL A 495 -3.45 38.16 22.85
CA VAL A 495 -2.43 37.12 23.10
C VAL A 495 -3.00 36.04 24.01
N LEU A 496 -2.97 34.79 23.55
CA LEU A 496 -3.40 33.60 24.31
C LEU A 496 -2.22 32.87 24.95
N PHE A 497 -1.07 32.87 24.28
CA PHE A 497 0.14 32.19 24.72
C PHE A 497 1.40 32.96 24.32
N ARG A 498 2.41 32.92 25.18
CA ARG A 498 3.73 33.53 24.99
C ARG A 498 4.78 32.64 25.62
N GLN A 499 5.75 32.22 24.82
CA GLN A 499 6.95 31.52 25.26
C GLN A 499 8.11 31.95 24.35
N GLY A 500 9.16 32.53 24.91
CA GLY A 500 10.27 33.12 24.16
C GLY A 500 9.79 33.99 22.99
N ASP A 501 10.04 33.54 21.77
CA ASP A 501 9.66 34.21 20.52
C ASP A 501 8.36 33.68 19.87
N VAL A 502 7.76 32.64 20.45
CA VAL A 502 6.54 31.99 19.98
C VAL A 502 5.31 32.63 20.61
N ARG A 503 4.29 32.92 19.79
CA ARG A 503 3.03 33.55 20.19
C ARG A 503 1.85 32.80 19.62
N VAL A 504 0.75 32.79 20.36
CA VAL A 504 -0.57 32.44 19.84
C VAL A 504 -1.49 33.63 20.05
N TYR A 505 -2.12 34.07 18.97
CA TYR A 505 -3.09 35.16 18.97
C TYR A 505 -4.50 34.59 18.75
N GLY A 506 -5.45 34.98 19.59
CA GLY A 506 -6.86 34.71 19.36
C GLY A 506 -7.44 35.67 18.33
N ILE A 507 -8.68 35.44 17.95
CA ILE A 507 -9.50 36.40 17.20
C ILE A 507 -10.61 36.86 18.16
N THR A 508 -10.76 38.16 18.41
CA THR A 508 -11.58 38.70 19.52
C THR A 508 -13.02 38.14 19.63
N ASP A 509 -13.64 37.76 18.51
CA ASP A 509 -15.00 37.19 18.49
C ASP A 509 -15.08 35.66 18.37
N SER A 510 -13.94 34.97 18.34
CA SER A 510 -13.87 33.51 18.14
C SER A 510 -14.14 32.71 19.41
N ARG A 511 -14.31 31.39 19.24
CA ARG A 511 -14.53 30.49 20.37
C ARG A 511 -13.30 30.41 21.27
N ALA A 512 -12.11 30.43 20.69
CA ALA A 512 -10.86 30.38 21.46
C ALA A 512 -10.68 31.63 22.34
N ALA A 513 -10.98 32.82 21.84
CA ALA A 513 -10.91 34.05 22.63
C ALA A 513 -11.93 34.05 23.78
N LYS A 514 -13.15 33.56 23.53
CA LYS A 514 -14.19 33.39 24.55
C LYS A 514 -13.81 32.34 25.60
N PHE A 515 -13.19 31.24 25.19
CA PHE A 515 -12.68 30.22 26.10
C PHE A 515 -11.56 30.78 26.99
N HIS A 516 -10.60 31.51 26.41
CA HIS A 516 -9.51 32.10 27.19
C HIS A 516 -9.95 33.18 28.14
N SER A 517 -10.91 34.04 27.75
CA SER A 517 -11.47 35.01 28.68
C SER A 517 -12.19 34.35 29.86
N LYS A 518 -12.75 33.14 29.68
CA LYS A 518 -13.32 32.34 30.75
C LYS A 518 -12.25 31.70 31.65
N VAL A 519 -11.22 31.07 31.07
CA VAL A 519 -10.11 30.46 31.83
C VAL A 519 -9.27 31.52 32.57
N ALA A 520 -8.99 32.66 31.94
CA ALA A 520 -8.31 33.79 32.59
C ALA A 520 -9.13 34.36 33.77
N ARG A 521 -10.47 34.37 33.66
CA ARG A 521 -11.35 34.72 34.80
C ARG A 521 -11.32 33.66 35.91
N GLU A 522 -11.21 32.37 35.59
CA GLU A 522 -11.14 31.30 36.60
C GLU A 522 -9.77 31.22 37.30
N ILE A 523 -8.67 31.58 36.62
CA ILE A 523 -7.32 31.66 37.22
C ILE A 523 -7.16 32.89 38.11
N ILE A 524 -7.89 33.97 37.88
CA ILE A 524 -7.88 35.18 38.74
C ILE A 524 -8.73 34.99 40.02
N VAL A 525 -9.54 33.93 40.10
CA VAL A 525 -10.47 33.67 41.23
C VAL A 525 -9.99 32.50 42.13
N ARG A 526 -8.75 32.01 41.98
CA ARG A 526 -8.15 31.02 42.90
C ARG A 526 -6.84 31.49 43.52
#